data_AF-A0A7W4DZT5-F1
#
_entry.id   AF-A0A7W4DZT5-F1
#
_cell.length_a   1.000
_cell.length_b   1.000
_cell.length_c   1.000
_cell.angle_alpha   90.00
_cell.angle_beta   90.00
_cell.angle_gamma   90.00
#
_symmetry.space_group_name_H-M   'P 1'
#
loop_
_entity.id
_entity.type
_entity.pdbx_description
1 polymer ?
#
loop_
_entity_poly.entity_id
_entity_poly.type
_entity_poly.pdbx_seq_one_letter_code
_entity_poly.pdbx_strand_id
1 'polypeptide(L)'
;MSKEKLNRAFAARKAKEDKKSEEKPKKEINLQPFVDRFTQEKLDEYKSQYGGRPLIYIAVGDYRAILRPPTADDLGDYMTAIGTNGMSKAVAMIIEQLWIDGDFELIDDEDMFISVFLQMNNILETKKAEFFRA
;
A
#
# COMPACT_ATOMS: atom_id res chain seq x y z
N MET A 1 -22.54 -28.32 12.16
CA MET A 1 -22.05 -28.00 10.80
C MET A 1 -21.09 -29.11 10.36
N SER A 2 -21.36 -29.85 9.27
CA SER A 2 -20.51 -30.98 8.87
C SER A 2 -19.22 -30.51 8.15
N LYS A 3 -18.10 -31.21 8.37
CA LYS A 3 -16.80 -30.92 7.73
C LYS A 3 -16.88 -30.87 6.20
N GLU A 4 -17.75 -31.68 5.58
CA GLU A 4 -17.97 -31.65 4.12
C GLU A 4 -18.54 -30.33 3.61
N LYS A 5 -19.47 -29.73 4.35
CA LYS A 5 -20.07 -28.44 3.96
C LYS A 5 -19.04 -27.31 4.03
N LEU A 6 -18.15 -27.37 5.03
CA LEU A 6 -17.05 -26.44 5.21
C LEU A 6 -16.02 -26.57 4.07
N ASN A 7 -15.62 -27.80 3.73
CA ASN A 7 -14.66 -28.05 2.66
C ASN A 7 -15.17 -27.61 1.28
N ARG A 8 -16.45 -27.84 0.99
CA ARG A 8 -17.09 -27.35 -0.25
C ARG A 8 -17.12 -25.81 -0.31
N ALA A 9 -17.37 -25.15 0.82
CA ALA A 9 -17.37 -23.68 0.88
C ALA A 9 -15.98 -23.09 0.60
N PHE A 10 -14.92 -23.66 1.16
CA PHE A 10 -13.55 -23.24 0.88
C PHE A 10 -13.10 -23.54 -0.56
N ALA A 11 -13.47 -24.70 -1.11
CA ALA A 11 -13.17 -25.04 -2.51
C ALA A 11 -13.86 -24.09 -3.50
N ALA A 12 -15.12 -23.75 -3.25
CA ALA A 12 -15.86 -22.79 -4.06
C ALA A 12 -15.28 -21.37 -3.97
N ARG A 13 -14.70 -21.00 -2.81
CA ARG A 13 -14.03 -19.70 -2.65
C ARG A 13 -12.71 -19.64 -3.40
N LYS A 14 -11.88 -20.68 -3.31
CA LYS A 14 -10.62 -20.79 -4.05
C LYS A 14 -10.84 -20.67 -5.56
N ALA A 15 -11.82 -21.41 -6.10
CA ALA A 15 -12.18 -21.33 -7.51
C ALA A 15 -12.71 -19.95 -7.98
N LYS A 16 -13.26 -19.14 -7.07
CA LYS A 16 -13.67 -17.76 -7.36
C LYS A 16 -12.48 -16.79 -7.31
N GLU A 17 -11.51 -17.02 -6.43
CA GLU A 17 -10.30 -16.21 -6.33
C GLU A 17 -9.38 -16.42 -7.54
N ASP A 18 -9.24 -17.67 -8.01
CA ASP A 18 -8.46 -18.02 -9.20
C ASP A 18 -8.99 -17.37 -10.49
N LYS A 19 -10.31 -17.11 -10.57
CA LYS A 19 -10.92 -16.39 -11.70
C LYS A 19 -10.82 -14.87 -11.59
N LYS A 20 -10.65 -14.34 -10.38
CA LYS A 20 -10.62 -12.89 -10.10
C LYS A 20 -9.20 -12.29 -10.25
N SER A 21 -8.16 -13.12 -10.21
CA SER A 21 -6.78 -12.70 -10.43
C SER A 21 -6.48 -12.31 -11.88
N GLU A 22 -7.28 -12.82 -12.85
CA GLU A 22 -7.12 -12.56 -14.29
C GLU A 22 -7.73 -11.21 -14.73
N GLU A 23 -8.68 -10.66 -13.96
CA GLU A 23 -9.39 -9.40 -14.24
C GLU A 23 -9.16 -8.37 -13.13
N LYS A 24 -7.96 -7.79 -13.01
CA LYS A 24 -7.76 -6.60 -12.15
C LYS A 24 -7.78 -5.34 -13.01
N PRO A 25 -8.93 -4.64 -13.13
CA PRO A 25 -8.92 -3.27 -13.65
C PRO A 25 -8.04 -2.41 -12.74
N LYS A 26 -7.23 -1.53 -13.34
CA LYS A 26 -6.51 -0.48 -12.62
C LYS A 26 -7.58 0.37 -11.91
N LYS A 27 -7.78 0.17 -10.61
CA LYS A 27 -8.69 1.01 -9.83
C LYS A 27 -8.11 2.41 -9.79
N GLU A 28 -8.80 3.34 -10.43
CA GLU A 28 -8.58 4.77 -10.21
C GLU A 28 -8.84 5.08 -8.73
N ILE A 29 -7.86 5.68 -8.06
CA ILE A 29 -7.98 6.09 -6.66
C ILE A 29 -8.81 7.37 -6.63
N ASN A 30 -9.93 7.37 -5.90
CA ASN A 30 -10.68 8.60 -5.65
C ASN A 30 -9.87 9.51 -4.71
N LEU A 31 -9.35 10.62 -5.25
CA LEU A 31 -8.52 11.56 -4.50
C LEU A 31 -9.33 12.60 -3.71
N GLN A 32 -10.65 12.71 -3.92
CA GLN A 32 -11.46 13.73 -3.26
C GLN A 32 -11.31 13.74 -1.72
N PRO A 33 -11.31 12.59 -1.01
CA PRO A 33 -11.11 12.58 0.44
C PRO A 33 -9.74 13.12 0.89
N PHE A 34 -8.72 13.04 0.04
CA PHE A 34 -7.40 13.60 0.32
C PHE A 34 -7.36 15.09 0.01
N VAL A 35 -8.05 15.53 -1.04
CA VAL A 35 -8.26 16.97 -1.32
C VAL A 35 -9.02 17.63 -0.18
N ASP A 36 -10.07 16.99 0.35
CA ASP A 36 -10.86 17.50 1.46
C ASP A 36 -10.02 17.60 2.76
N ARG A 37 -9.11 16.64 2.99
CA ARG A 37 -8.23 16.61 4.19
C ARG A 37 -7.04 17.56 4.09
N PHE A 38 -6.35 17.57 2.94
CA PHE A 38 -5.04 18.23 2.80
C PHE A 38 -5.06 19.45 1.89
N THR A 39 -6.14 19.70 1.16
CA THR A 39 -6.27 20.68 0.06
C THR A 39 -5.49 20.30 -1.20
N GLN A 40 -6.02 20.69 -2.36
CA GLN A 40 -5.37 20.45 -3.66
C GLN A 40 -3.98 21.10 -3.73
N GLU A 41 -3.83 22.30 -3.17
CA GLU A 41 -2.57 23.05 -3.18
C GLU A 41 -1.43 22.28 -2.51
N LYS A 42 -1.67 21.69 -1.33
CA LYS A 42 -0.66 20.86 -0.67
C LYS A 42 -0.33 19.60 -1.46
N LEU A 43 -1.32 18.94 -2.05
CA LEU A 43 -1.09 17.74 -2.86
C LEU A 43 -0.19 18.06 -4.06
N ASP A 44 -0.43 19.20 -4.71
CA ASP A 44 0.38 19.67 -5.83
C ASP A 44 1.79 20.09 -5.39
N GLU A 45 1.91 20.73 -4.22
CA GLU A 45 3.20 21.05 -3.61
C GLU A 45 4.03 19.78 -3.36
N TYR A 46 3.48 18.81 -2.64
CA TYR A 46 4.15 17.53 -2.37
C TYR A 46 4.54 16.83 -3.67
N LYS A 47 3.63 16.76 -4.64
CA LYS A 47 3.93 16.13 -5.93
C LYS A 47 5.07 16.84 -6.64
N SER A 48 5.11 18.17 -6.60
CA SER A 48 6.19 18.98 -7.18
C SER A 48 7.53 18.71 -6.49
N GLN A 49 7.55 18.69 -5.15
CA GLN A 49 8.75 18.40 -4.35
C GLN A 49 9.38 17.04 -4.72
N TYR A 50 8.58 16.05 -5.12
CA TYR A 50 9.07 14.72 -5.50
C TYR A 50 9.16 14.48 -7.02
N GLY A 51 9.35 15.56 -7.79
CA GLY A 51 9.65 15.52 -9.23
C GLY A 51 8.44 15.19 -10.10
N GLY A 52 7.23 15.56 -9.66
CA GLY A 52 5.98 15.33 -10.39
C GLY A 52 5.50 13.88 -10.35
N ARG A 53 6.22 12.98 -9.67
CA ARG A 53 5.92 11.56 -9.59
C ARG A 53 4.63 11.33 -8.76
N PRO A 54 3.81 10.32 -9.10
CA PRO A 54 2.59 10.04 -8.34
C PRO A 54 2.89 9.75 -6.87
N LEU A 55 2.22 10.47 -5.98
CA LEU A 55 2.24 10.21 -4.54
C LEU A 55 1.52 8.89 -4.22
N ILE A 56 1.85 8.33 -3.07
CA ILE A 56 1.14 7.19 -2.49
C ILE A 56 0.08 7.74 -1.53
N TYR A 57 -1.15 7.27 -1.70
CA TYR A 57 -2.30 7.66 -0.89
C TYR A 57 -2.77 6.46 -0.07
N ILE A 58 -2.73 6.58 1.25
CA ILE A 58 -3.18 5.55 2.19
C ILE A 58 -4.51 5.99 2.77
N ALA A 59 -5.51 5.10 2.69
CA ALA A 59 -6.82 5.31 3.28
C ALA A 59 -7.24 4.10 4.11
N VAL A 60 -7.60 4.33 5.36
CA VAL A 60 -8.22 3.34 6.26
C VAL A 60 -9.39 4.01 6.97
N GLY A 61 -10.62 3.63 6.63
CA GLY A 61 -11.82 4.32 7.14
C GLY A 61 -11.82 5.80 6.75
N ASP A 62 -11.81 6.70 7.75
CA ASP A 62 -11.73 8.15 7.56
C ASP A 62 -10.30 8.71 7.64
N TYR A 63 -9.34 7.88 8.03
CA TYR A 63 -7.95 8.26 8.20
C TYR A 63 -7.18 8.26 6.88
N ARG A 64 -6.30 9.25 6.71
CA ARG A 64 -5.58 9.51 5.46
C ARG A 64 -4.11 9.77 5.73
N ALA A 65 -3.25 9.24 4.86
CA ALA A 65 -1.84 9.61 4.82
C ALA A 65 -1.33 9.71 3.37
N ILE A 66 -0.31 10.53 3.20
CA ILE A 66 0.38 10.78 1.95
C ILE A 66 1.84 10.40 2.13
N LEU A 67 2.31 9.53 1.25
CA LEU A 67 3.70 9.11 1.19
C LEU A 67 4.30 9.50 -0.16
N ARG A 68 5.59 9.82 -0.18
CA ARG A 68 6.30 10.10 -1.43
C ARG A 68 6.50 8.80 -2.23
N PRO A 69 6.65 8.89 -3.57
CA PRO A 69 7.00 7.73 -4.37
C PRO A 69 8.39 7.18 -3.99
N PRO A 70 8.57 5.84 -3.95
CA PRO A 70 9.87 5.24 -3.72
C PRO A 70 10.82 5.54 -4.89
N THR A 71 12.10 5.60 -4.58
CA THR A 71 13.25 5.64 -5.49
C THR A 71 13.85 4.24 -5.63
N ALA A 72 14.85 4.08 -6.50
CA ALA A 72 15.59 2.83 -6.61
C ALA A 72 16.32 2.47 -5.29
N ASP A 73 16.89 3.46 -4.61
CA ASP A 73 17.61 3.27 -3.34
C ASP A 73 16.65 2.80 -2.24
N ASP A 74 15.47 3.42 -2.13
CA ASP A 74 14.42 3.00 -1.19
C ASP A 74 14.02 1.52 -1.41
N LEU A 75 13.91 1.09 -2.68
CA LEU A 75 13.60 -0.30 -3.01
C LEU A 75 14.77 -1.23 -2.66
N GLY A 76 16.02 -0.79 -2.87
CA GLY A 76 17.22 -1.51 -2.47
C GLY A 76 17.31 -1.71 -0.95
N ASP A 77 17.05 -0.65 -0.19
CA ASP A 77 17.01 -0.67 1.27
C ASP A 77 15.90 -1.58 1.78
N TYR A 78 14.70 -1.46 1.21
CA TYR A 78 13.56 -2.34 1.51
C TYR A 78 13.90 -3.82 1.27
N MET A 79 14.50 -4.16 0.12
CA MET A 79 14.89 -5.54 -0.19
C MET A 79 15.96 -6.07 0.77
N THR A 80 16.93 -5.24 1.12
CA THR A 80 17.98 -5.58 2.10
C THR A 80 17.37 -5.83 3.48
N ALA A 81 16.47 -4.95 3.93
CA ALA A 81 15.77 -5.05 5.20
C ALA A 81 14.89 -6.31 5.29
N ILE A 82 14.26 -6.75 4.19
CA ILE A 82 13.52 -8.02 4.16
C ILE A 82 14.45 -9.18 4.52
N GLY A 83 15.64 -9.23 3.92
CA GLY A 83 16.61 -10.31 4.14
C GLY A 83 17.24 -10.33 5.53
N THR A 84 17.35 -9.18 6.20
CA THR A 84 18.02 -9.04 7.50
C THR A 84 17.06 -9.02 8.68
N ASN A 85 15.96 -8.28 8.57
CA ASN A 85 15.06 -7.96 9.67
C ASN A 85 13.64 -8.55 9.51
N GLY A 86 13.36 -9.13 8.33
CA GLY A 86 12.05 -9.68 7.98
C GLY A 86 11.09 -8.63 7.40
N MET A 87 10.05 -9.13 6.72
CA MET A 87 9.11 -8.32 5.94
C MET A 87 8.41 -7.24 6.77
N SER A 88 7.91 -7.58 7.96
CA SER A 88 7.18 -6.63 8.82
C SER A 88 8.02 -5.40 9.15
N LYS A 89 9.28 -5.60 9.54
CA LYS A 89 10.20 -4.50 9.88
C LYS A 89 10.61 -3.70 8.65
N ALA A 90 10.81 -4.37 7.51
CA ALA A 90 11.15 -3.70 6.26
C ALA A 90 10.03 -2.77 5.76
N VAL A 91 8.77 -3.20 5.87
CA VAL A 91 7.63 -2.34 5.50
C VAL A 91 7.42 -1.21 6.50
N ALA A 92 7.65 -1.43 7.80
CA ALA A 92 7.60 -0.34 8.78
C ALA A 92 8.66 0.73 8.47
N MET A 93 9.90 0.30 8.24
CA MET A 93 11.03 1.18 7.87
C MET A 93 10.73 2.00 6.61
N ILE A 94 10.20 1.36 5.56
CA ILE A 94 9.92 2.07 4.32
C ILE A 94 8.72 3.02 4.46
N ILE A 95 7.71 2.68 5.28
CA ILE A 95 6.62 3.63 5.58
C ILE A 95 7.19 4.89 6.23
N GLU A 96 8.04 4.74 7.24
CA GLU A 96 8.70 5.86 7.93
C GLU A 96 9.50 6.73 6.95
N GLN A 97 10.32 6.11 6.11
CA GLN A 97 11.17 6.81 5.13
C GLN A 97 10.39 7.54 4.01
N LEU A 98 9.17 7.09 3.72
CA LEU A 98 8.33 7.64 2.66
C LEU A 98 7.25 8.60 3.20
N TRP A 99 7.04 8.69 4.51
CA TRP A 99 5.97 9.50 5.10
C TRP A 99 6.14 11.01 4.84
N ILE A 100 5.08 11.68 4.39
CA ILE A 100 5.04 13.13 4.20
C ILE A 100 4.14 13.78 5.25
N ASP A 101 2.85 13.41 5.23
CA ASP A 101 1.81 13.98 6.09
C ASP A 101 0.68 12.95 6.25
N GLY A 102 -0.04 12.98 7.36
CA GLY A 102 -1.12 12.04 7.60
C GLY A 102 -1.56 11.91 9.06
N ASP A 103 -2.63 11.15 9.24
CA ASP A 103 -3.16 10.81 10.55
C ASP A 103 -2.27 9.77 11.22
N PHE A 104 -1.73 10.09 12.39
CA PHE A 104 -0.78 9.23 13.10
C PHE A 104 -1.42 7.94 13.63
N GLU A 105 -2.75 7.90 13.79
CA GLU A 105 -3.48 6.68 14.12
C GLU A 105 -3.22 5.55 13.12
N LEU A 106 -2.90 5.89 11.86
CA LEU A 106 -2.54 4.92 10.83
C LEU A 106 -1.24 4.13 11.13
N ILE A 107 -0.38 4.66 11.99
CA ILE A 107 0.89 4.05 12.37
C ILE A 107 0.99 3.74 13.87
N ASP A 108 0.17 4.38 14.71
CA ASP A 108 0.15 4.16 16.16
C ASP A 108 -0.82 3.04 16.58
N ASP A 109 -1.94 2.86 15.87
CA ASP A 109 -2.91 1.79 16.14
C ASP A 109 -2.56 0.51 15.37
N GLU A 110 -2.52 -0.64 16.06
CA GLU A 110 -2.08 -1.91 15.47
C GLU A 110 -2.99 -2.41 14.34
N ASP A 111 -4.31 -2.29 14.49
CA ASP A 111 -5.28 -2.74 13.48
C ASP A 111 -5.24 -1.85 12.23
N MET A 112 -5.09 -0.54 12.43
CA MET A 112 -4.86 0.39 11.33
C MET A 112 -3.52 0.13 10.65
N PHE A 113 -2.46 -0.08 11.42
CA PHE A 113 -1.12 -0.33 10.89
C PHE A 113 -1.08 -1.62 10.05
N ILE A 114 -1.78 -2.68 10.45
CA ILE A 114 -1.93 -3.89 9.62
C ILE A 114 -2.55 -3.54 8.25
N SER A 115 -3.57 -2.68 8.24
CA SER A 115 -4.22 -2.23 7.00
C SER A 115 -3.28 -1.41 6.12
N VAL A 116 -2.49 -0.50 6.71
CA VAL A 116 -1.46 0.29 6.01
C VAL A 116 -0.37 -0.63 5.46
N PHE A 117 0.13 -1.55 6.29
CA PHE A 117 1.15 -2.53 5.94
C PHE A 117 0.74 -3.33 4.70
N LEU A 118 -0.49 -3.84 4.64
CA LEU A 118 -0.97 -4.60 3.49
C LEU A 118 -1.08 -3.74 2.22
N GLN A 119 -1.53 -2.49 2.34
CA GLN A 119 -1.57 -1.55 1.21
C GLN A 119 -0.16 -1.27 0.68
N MET A 120 0.77 -0.96 1.58
CA MET A 120 2.16 -0.63 1.25
C MET A 120 2.91 -1.82 0.65
N ASN A 121 2.77 -3.01 1.21
CA ASN A 121 3.38 -4.21 0.65
C ASN A 121 2.92 -4.46 -0.81
N ASN A 122 1.62 -4.30 -1.10
CA ASN A 122 1.10 -4.44 -2.46
C ASN A 122 1.66 -3.37 -3.42
N ILE A 123 1.80 -2.13 -2.97
CA ILE A 123 2.37 -1.03 -3.76
C ILE A 123 3.85 -1.33 -4.08
N LEU A 124 4.63 -1.73 -3.08
CA LEU A 124 6.06 -2.02 -3.23
C LEU A 124 6.30 -3.21 -4.14
N GLU A 125 5.52 -4.29 -4.02
CA GLU A 125 5.64 -5.45 -4.93
C GLU A 125 5.26 -5.08 -6.38
N THR A 126 4.27 -4.20 -6.56
CA THR A 126 3.93 -3.68 -7.90
C THR A 126 5.10 -2.87 -8.48
N LYS A 127 5.68 -1.97 -7.69
CA LYS A 127 6.82 -1.14 -8.11
C LYS A 127 8.07 -1.97 -8.40
N LYS A 128 8.33 -2.98 -7.58
CA LYS A 128 9.37 -3.98 -7.81
C LYS A 128 9.17 -4.69 -9.14
N ALA A 129 7.95 -5.16 -9.42
CA ALA A 129 7.64 -5.83 -10.68
C ALA A 129 7.78 -4.90 -11.90
N GLU A 130 7.46 -3.61 -11.77
CA GLU A 130 7.70 -2.60 -12.81
C GLU A 130 9.21 -2.38 -13.03
N PHE A 131 9.99 -2.31 -11.94
CA PHE A 131 11.44 -2.07 -12.00
C PHE A 131 12.21 -3.23 -12.66
N PHE A 132 11.88 -4.48 -12.31
CA PHE A 132 12.60 -5.66 -12.83
C PHE A 132 12.08 -6.19 -14.18
N ARG A 133 10.99 -5.63 -14.70
CA ARG A 133 10.48 -5.97 -16.05
C ARG A 133 10.94 -4.99 -17.14
N ALA A 134 11.50 -3.85 -16.75
CA ALA A 134 12.14 -2.89 -17.66
C ALA A 134 13.58 -3.31 -17.97
#